data_AF-A0AAD7DLB5-F1
#
_entry.id   AF-A0AAD7DLB5-F1
#
_cell.length_a   1.000
_cell.length_b   1.000
_cell.length_c   1.000
_cell.angle_alpha   90.00
_cell.angle_beta   90.00
_cell.angle_gamma   90.00
#
_symmetry.space_group_name_H-M   'P 1'
#
loop_
_entity.id
_entity.type
_entity.pdbx_description
1 polymer ?
#
loop_
_entity_poly.entity_id
_entity_poly.type
_entity_poly.pdbx_seq_one_letter_code
_entity_poly.pdbx_strand_id
1 'polypeptide(L)'
;GLFGTAMSMLLFGLSRTFWGFVLSRCLTGLLNGNTGVMKSTMGDLTDASNRAKGFSYLPLVWCVGVHLWDIIGTLSHPYERFPNVFASVFWHAFPYLFPCPVAASLILLGFLVVLAFFEEACFFAKSAYGHVPRGPLPLRKLYTFPVIISVSNYVAIAFLHTTFGALLPLFLATSIEVGGLGLLPSQIGVILALDGAVTGIFQIFMFPTLVRQFGERRVVMIGLAAFLPMFALFPLMNMIAAWPEWNSLIWILIACLIALDALMNPSYGASMFYDGCIFMYITTSAPKCSRGTVNGLAQTSASVSRAIGPALAASLFSFSASYNLLCGYLVYAVFLAFAALALVLARQLPAQVWAEEVDEGCMETTAP
;
A
#
# COMPACT_ATOMS: atom_id res chain seq x y z
N GLY A 1 7.67 -16.60 -3.89
CA GLY A 1 7.84 -15.18 -3.51
C GLY A 1 9.00 -15.01 -2.55
N LEU A 2 8.88 -15.50 -1.31
CA LEU A 2 9.89 -15.37 -0.24
C LEU A 2 11.33 -15.66 -0.68
N PHE A 3 11.59 -16.81 -1.29
CA PHE A 3 12.93 -17.16 -1.81
C PHE A 3 13.47 -16.14 -2.82
N GLY A 4 12.64 -15.71 -3.77
CA GLY A 4 13.04 -14.71 -4.77
C GLY A 4 13.31 -13.33 -4.18
N THR A 5 12.54 -12.93 -3.15
CA THR A 5 12.79 -11.70 -2.37
C THR A 5 14.12 -11.78 -1.61
N ALA A 6 14.42 -12.91 -0.96
CA ALA A 6 15.69 -13.13 -0.27
C ALA A 6 16.88 -13.07 -1.24
N MET A 7 16.78 -13.75 -2.38
CA MET A 7 17.81 -13.72 -3.42
C MET A 7 18.05 -12.30 -3.97
N SER A 8 16.97 -11.56 -4.24
CA SER A 8 17.07 -10.18 -4.74
C SER A 8 17.72 -9.24 -3.71
N MET A 9 17.47 -9.46 -2.42
CA MET A 9 18.09 -8.70 -1.33
C MET A 9 19.60 -8.96 -1.24
N LEU A 10 20.05 -10.20 -1.44
CA LEU A 10 21.49 -10.53 -1.49
C LEU A 10 22.17 -9.87 -2.70
N LEU A 11 21.51 -9.88 -3.87
CA LEU A 11 21.99 -9.19 -5.07
C LEU A 11 22.10 -7.66 -4.86
N PHE A 12 21.16 -7.06 -4.11
CA PHE A 12 21.22 -5.65 -3.74
C PHE A 12 22.46 -5.36 -2.88
N GLY A 13 22.71 -6.16 -1.84
CA GLY A 13 23.88 -5.97 -0.96
C GLY A 13 25.24 -6.15 -1.67
N LEU A 14 25.30 -7.00 -2.69
CA LEU A 14 26.49 -7.24 -3.52
C LEU A 14 26.65 -6.24 -4.68
N SER A 15 25.70 -5.32 -4.88
CA SER A 15 25.77 -4.36 -5.98
C SER A 15 26.71 -3.20 -5.66
N ARG A 16 27.51 -2.81 -6.65
CA ARG A 16 28.43 -1.64 -6.57
C ARG A 16 28.07 -0.51 -7.53
N THR A 17 27.17 -0.78 -8.47
CA THR A 17 26.77 0.17 -9.51
C THR A 17 25.32 0.58 -9.29
N PHE A 18 24.99 1.82 -9.70
CA PHE A 18 23.61 2.31 -9.69
C PHE A 18 22.65 1.34 -10.38
N TRP A 19 23.02 0.85 -11.57
CA TRP A 19 22.22 -0.12 -12.33
C TRP A 19 22.05 -1.47 -11.62
N GLY A 20 23.05 -1.94 -10.86
CA GLY A 20 22.91 -3.13 -10.03
C GLY A 20 21.84 -2.96 -8.94
N PHE A 21 21.82 -1.80 -8.27
CA PHE A 21 20.77 -1.47 -7.30
C PHE A 21 19.38 -1.37 -7.95
N VAL A 22 19.28 -0.75 -9.12
CA VAL A 22 18.01 -0.65 -9.86
C VAL A 22 17.50 -2.03 -10.26
N LEU A 23 18.36 -2.87 -10.88
CA LEU A 23 17.97 -4.22 -11.32
C LEU A 23 17.57 -5.11 -10.15
N SER A 24 18.32 -5.08 -9.04
CA SER A 24 17.95 -5.84 -7.83
C SER A 24 16.64 -5.36 -7.23
N ARG A 25 16.34 -4.06 -7.23
CA ARG A 25 15.03 -3.54 -6.81
C ARG A 25 13.89 -3.96 -7.73
N CYS A 26 14.13 -4.00 -9.05
CA CYS A 26 13.17 -4.53 -10.02
C CYS A 26 12.92 -6.04 -9.78
N LEU A 27 13.97 -6.82 -9.53
CA LEU A 27 13.85 -8.25 -9.20
C LEU A 27 13.07 -8.46 -7.90
N THR A 28 13.33 -7.65 -6.87
CA THR A 28 12.52 -7.67 -5.65
C THR A 28 11.05 -7.43 -5.95
N GLY A 29 10.72 -6.45 -6.81
CA GLY A 29 9.33 -6.20 -7.22
C GLY A 29 8.71 -7.36 -7.98
N LEU A 30 9.43 -7.90 -8.98
CA LEU A 30 8.97 -9.00 -9.83
C LEU A 30 8.73 -10.29 -9.02
N LEU A 31 9.61 -10.60 -8.08
CA LEU A 31 9.57 -11.84 -7.31
C LEU A 31 8.75 -11.72 -6.02
N ASN A 32 8.20 -10.55 -5.69
CA ASN A 32 7.38 -10.32 -4.49
C ASN A 32 5.88 -10.59 -4.71
N GLY A 33 5.54 -11.84 -4.99
CA GLY A 33 4.14 -12.29 -5.07
C GLY A 33 3.47 -12.56 -3.71
N ASN A 34 4.15 -12.30 -2.60
CA ASN A 34 3.73 -12.76 -1.27
C ASN A 34 2.42 -12.11 -0.82
N THR A 35 2.26 -10.81 -1.09
CA THR A 35 1.08 -10.04 -0.67
C THR A 35 -0.21 -10.59 -1.27
N GLY A 36 -0.20 -11.03 -2.54
CA GLY A 36 -1.40 -11.60 -3.17
C GLY A 36 -1.78 -12.97 -2.61
N VAL A 37 -0.79 -13.84 -2.39
CA VAL A 37 -0.99 -15.19 -1.84
C VAL A 37 -1.50 -15.12 -0.42
N MET A 38 -0.81 -14.39 0.46
CA MET A 38 -1.19 -14.22 1.87
C MET A 38 -2.64 -13.74 2.01
N LYS A 39 -3.02 -12.77 1.18
CA LYS A 39 -4.34 -12.18 1.13
C LYS A 39 -5.41 -13.16 0.64
N SER A 40 -5.11 -13.96 -0.39
CA SER A 40 -6.02 -15.03 -0.86
C SER A 40 -6.22 -16.11 0.21
N THR A 41 -5.13 -16.59 0.81
CA THR A 41 -5.19 -17.58 1.88
C THR A 41 -5.98 -17.05 3.09
N MET A 42 -5.81 -15.78 3.46
CA MET A 42 -6.63 -15.18 4.52
C MET A 42 -8.12 -15.20 4.17
N GLY A 43 -8.47 -14.93 2.90
CA GLY A 43 -9.83 -15.07 2.40
C GLY A 43 -10.40 -16.48 2.48
N ASP A 44 -9.56 -17.50 2.33
CA ASP A 44 -9.96 -18.91 2.40
C ASP A 44 -10.05 -19.43 3.85
N LEU A 45 -9.25 -18.86 4.76
CA LEU A 45 -9.28 -19.15 6.19
C LEU A 45 -10.39 -18.41 6.96
N THR A 46 -11.00 -17.40 6.35
CA THR A 46 -11.96 -16.52 7.02
C THR A 46 -13.36 -16.59 6.45
N ASP A 47 -14.34 -16.62 7.36
CA ASP A 47 -15.77 -16.58 7.07
C ASP A 47 -16.38 -15.27 7.57
N ALA A 48 -17.65 -15.02 7.25
CA ALA A 48 -18.37 -13.80 7.67
C ALA A 48 -18.28 -13.50 9.19
N SER A 49 -18.12 -14.53 10.04
CA SER A 49 -18.02 -14.39 11.49
C SER A 49 -16.65 -13.87 11.98
N ASN A 50 -15.57 -14.16 11.27
CA ASN A 50 -14.19 -13.92 11.73
C ASN A 50 -13.35 -13.05 10.76
N ARG A 51 -13.89 -12.71 9.58
CA ARG A 51 -13.20 -11.98 8.52
C ARG A 51 -12.54 -10.68 8.99
N ALA A 52 -13.27 -9.84 9.72
CA ALA A 52 -12.73 -8.59 10.25
C ALA A 52 -11.52 -8.83 11.17
N LYS A 53 -11.52 -9.93 11.96
CA LYS A 53 -10.38 -10.29 12.82
C LYS A 53 -9.22 -10.84 11.99
N GLY A 54 -9.46 -11.76 11.06
CA GLY A 54 -8.40 -12.33 10.22
C GLY A 54 -7.67 -11.26 9.40
N PHE A 55 -8.44 -10.41 8.71
CA PHE A 55 -7.90 -9.30 7.93
C PHE A 55 -7.21 -8.22 8.78
N SER A 56 -7.49 -8.15 10.10
CA SER A 56 -6.80 -7.23 11.01
C SER A 56 -5.37 -7.66 11.38
N TYR A 57 -5.00 -8.94 11.22
CA TYR A 57 -3.63 -9.39 11.48
C TYR A 57 -2.63 -8.97 10.39
N LEU A 58 -3.09 -8.91 9.14
CA LEU A 58 -2.26 -8.54 8.00
C LEU A 58 -1.63 -7.14 8.12
N PRO A 59 -2.36 -6.08 8.55
CA PRO A 59 -1.75 -4.79 8.85
C PRO A 59 -0.75 -4.85 10.00
N LEU A 60 -1.06 -5.60 11.06
CA LEU A 60 -0.20 -5.71 12.25
C LEU A 60 1.16 -6.30 11.90
N VAL A 61 1.18 -7.40 11.12
CA VAL A 61 2.42 -8.04 10.65
C VAL A 61 3.26 -7.07 9.83
N TRP A 62 2.63 -6.23 9.01
CA TRP A 62 3.35 -5.23 8.25
C TRP A 62 4.00 -4.16 9.15
N CYS A 63 3.26 -3.59 10.11
CA CYS A 63 3.80 -2.56 11.01
C CYS A 63 5.03 -3.07 11.77
N VAL A 64 4.96 -4.32 12.25
CA VAL A 64 6.11 -5.00 12.87
C VAL A 64 7.26 -5.13 11.86
N GLY A 65 6.96 -5.50 10.61
CA GLY A 65 7.94 -5.60 9.52
C GLY A 65 8.67 -4.30 9.22
N VAL A 66 7.97 -3.16 9.14
CA VAL A 66 8.59 -1.84 8.89
C VAL A 66 9.57 -1.49 10.00
N HIS A 67 9.16 -1.62 11.26
CA HIS A 67 10.03 -1.31 12.39
C HIS A 67 11.25 -2.25 12.46
N LEU A 68 11.05 -3.54 12.21
CA LEU A 68 12.18 -4.48 12.12
C LEU A 68 13.14 -4.09 10.99
N TRP A 69 12.64 -3.64 9.84
CA TRP A 69 13.47 -3.26 8.70
C TRP A 69 14.21 -1.95 8.91
N ASP A 70 13.61 -0.97 9.61
CA ASP A 70 14.30 0.26 9.99
C ASP A 70 15.47 -0.04 10.93
N ILE A 71 15.27 -0.93 11.92
CA ILE A 71 16.33 -1.37 12.84
C ILE A 71 17.46 -2.05 12.06
N ILE A 72 17.15 -2.97 11.14
CA ILE A 72 18.17 -3.61 10.30
C ILE A 72 18.86 -2.58 9.39
N GLY A 73 18.11 -1.58 8.90
CA GLY A 73 18.64 -0.49 8.09
C GLY A 73 19.73 0.32 8.80
N THR A 74 19.67 0.45 10.14
CA THR A 74 20.72 1.14 10.93
C THR A 74 22.09 0.45 10.87
N LEU A 75 22.13 -0.80 10.40
CA LEU A 75 23.36 -1.57 10.18
C LEU A 75 24.04 -1.24 8.85
N SER A 76 23.47 -0.35 8.03
CA SER A 76 24.12 0.17 6.83
C SER A 76 25.39 0.97 7.16
N HIS A 77 26.35 1.00 6.23
CA HIS A 77 27.66 1.62 6.40
C HIS A 77 28.43 1.12 7.64
N PRO A 78 28.69 -0.20 7.74
CA PRO A 78 29.33 -0.81 8.92
C PRO A 78 30.72 -0.24 9.22
N TYR A 79 31.47 0.18 8.19
CA TYR A 79 32.78 0.81 8.34
C TYR A 79 32.70 2.14 9.13
N GLU A 80 31.73 3.00 8.79
CA GLU A 80 31.56 4.31 9.41
C GLU A 80 30.89 4.20 10.79
N ARG A 81 29.96 3.26 10.94
CA ARG A 81 29.17 3.08 12.17
C ARG A 81 29.90 2.30 13.26
N PHE A 82 30.71 1.33 12.88
CA PHE A 82 31.43 0.43 13.80
C PHE A 82 32.90 0.27 13.39
N PRO A 83 33.70 1.36 13.45
CA PRO A 83 35.07 1.38 12.94
C PRO A 83 36.00 0.38 13.65
N ASN A 84 35.72 0.05 14.92
CA ASN A 84 36.51 -0.89 15.71
C ASN A 84 36.32 -2.35 15.30
N VAL A 85 35.21 -2.70 14.65
CA VAL A 85 34.85 -4.07 14.27
C VAL A 85 35.00 -4.29 12.76
N PHE A 86 34.70 -3.28 11.95
CA PHE A 86 34.68 -3.38 10.49
C PHE A 86 35.70 -2.45 9.80
N ALA A 87 36.97 -2.53 10.20
CA ALA A 87 38.05 -1.66 9.69
C ALA A 87 38.55 -1.98 8.26
N SER A 88 38.05 -3.04 7.61
CA SER A 88 38.52 -3.46 6.28
C SER A 88 37.97 -2.58 5.15
N VAL A 89 38.80 -2.28 4.16
CA VAL A 89 38.46 -1.56 2.90
C VAL A 89 37.31 -2.24 2.15
N PHE A 90 37.11 -3.54 2.36
CA PHE A 90 35.98 -4.29 1.80
C PHE A 90 34.61 -3.66 2.15
N TRP A 91 34.44 -3.18 3.37
CA TRP A 91 33.19 -2.61 3.86
C TRP A 91 32.91 -1.21 3.30
N HIS A 92 33.96 -0.51 2.86
CA HIS A 92 33.81 0.72 2.07
C HIS A 92 33.27 0.44 0.67
N ALA A 93 33.71 -0.66 0.05
CA ALA A 93 33.25 -1.05 -1.28
C ALA A 93 31.82 -1.61 -1.29
N PHE A 94 31.31 -2.05 -0.14
CA PHE A 94 30.00 -2.68 0.02
C PHE A 94 29.23 -2.16 1.25
N PRO A 95 28.68 -0.94 1.19
CA PRO A 95 28.02 -0.31 2.34
C PRO A 95 26.74 -1.00 2.81
N TYR A 96 26.06 -1.74 1.92
CA TYR A 96 24.79 -2.43 2.20
C TYR A 96 24.92 -3.95 2.39
N LEU A 97 26.11 -4.51 2.27
CA LEU A 97 26.32 -5.96 2.34
C LEU A 97 26.12 -6.53 3.74
N PHE A 98 26.16 -5.71 4.79
CA PHE A 98 25.91 -6.17 6.15
C PHE A 98 24.40 -6.31 6.48
N PRO A 99 23.54 -5.30 6.25
CA PRO A 99 22.10 -5.43 6.51
C PRO A 99 21.39 -6.43 5.58
N CYS A 100 21.83 -6.57 4.33
CA CYS A 100 21.11 -7.37 3.33
C CYS A 100 21.07 -8.89 3.64
N PRO A 101 22.17 -9.57 4.03
CA PRO A 101 22.16 -10.96 4.46
C PRO A 101 21.36 -11.19 5.75
N VAL A 102 21.36 -10.24 6.69
CA VAL A 102 20.53 -10.31 7.91
C VAL A 102 19.05 -10.26 7.55
N ALA A 103 18.65 -9.35 6.65
CA ALA A 103 17.28 -9.33 6.14
C ALA A 103 16.93 -10.61 5.35
N ALA A 104 17.84 -11.08 4.49
CA ALA A 104 17.64 -12.29 3.69
C ALA A 104 17.51 -13.55 4.56
N SER A 105 18.28 -13.67 5.65
CA SER A 105 18.19 -14.83 6.55
C SER A 105 16.85 -14.89 7.27
N LEU A 106 16.30 -13.75 7.70
CA LEU A 106 14.95 -13.69 8.28
C LEU A 106 13.86 -14.08 7.27
N ILE A 107 13.99 -13.63 6.02
CA ILE A 107 13.05 -14.02 4.94
C ILE A 107 13.18 -15.52 4.63
N LEU A 108 14.41 -16.06 4.62
CA LEU A 108 14.65 -17.49 4.42
C LEU A 108 14.13 -18.33 5.58
N LEU A 109 14.24 -17.86 6.82
CA LEU A 109 13.61 -18.51 7.97
C LEU A 109 12.09 -18.58 7.78
N GLY A 110 11.46 -17.47 7.39
CA GLY A 110 10.04 -17.44 7.05
C GLY A 110 9.68 -18.41 5.91
N PHE A 111 10.55 -18.52 4.89
CA PHE A 111 10.39 -19.50 3.82
C PHE A 111 10.46 -20.94 4.33
N LEU A 112 11.40 -21.27 5.21
CA LEU A 112 11.50 -22.61 5.82
C LEU A 112 10.29 -22.94 6.69
N VAL A 113 9.78 -21.96 7.45
CA VAL A 113 8.55 -22.14 8.25
C VAL A 113 7.36 -22.41 7.34
N VAL A 114 7.20 -21.64 6.25
CA VAL A 114 6.12 -21.88 5.28
C VAL A 114 6.29 -23.25 4.62
N LEU A 115 7.50 -23.64 4.20
CA LEU A 115 7.73 -24.96 3.62
C LEU A 115 7.40 -26.13 4.57
N ALA A 116 7.68 -25.97 5.87
CA ALA A 116 7.50 -27.03 6.85
C ALA A 116 6.07 -27.14 7.40
N PHE A 117 5.36 -26.01 7.53
CA PHE A 117 4.08 -25.96 8.26
C PHE A 117 2.88 -25.51 7.42
N PHE A 118 3.08 -24.95 6.23
CA PHE A 118 1.97 -24.44 5.43
C PHE A 118 1.31 -25.59 4.65
N GLU A 119 0.15 -26.03 5.12
CA GLU A 119 -0.69 -26.97 4.39
C GLU A 119 -1.56 -26.21 3.35
N GLU A 120 -1.55 -26.67 2.10
CA GLU A 120 -2.37 -26.06 1.05
C GLU A 120 -3.87 -26.33 1.31
N ALA A 121 -4.63 -25.28 1.58
CA ALA A 121 -6.10 -25.35 1.76
C ALA A 121 -6.83 -26.00 0.57
N CYS A 122 -6.23 -25.97 -0.63
CA CYS A 122 -6.83 -26.57 -1.83
C CYS A 122 -6.81 -28.11 -1.83
N PHE A 123 -6.02 -28.76 -0.98
CA PHE A 123 -6.01 -30.21 -0.85
C PHE A 123 -7.34 -30.75 -0.29
N PHE A 124 -7.99 -30.01 0.61
CA PHE A 124 -9.28 -30.39 1.20
C PHE A 124 -10.45 -30.34 0.19
N ALA A 125 -10.42 -29.40 -0.76
CA ALA A 125 -11.41 -29.35 -1.85
C ALA A 125 -11.32 -30.57 -2.79
N LYS A 126 -10.12 -31.15 -2.92
CA LYS A 126 -9.87 -32.34 -3.74
C LYS A 126 -10.33 -33.65 -3.08
N SER A 127 -10.44 -33.64 -1.75
CA SER A 127 -10.77 -34.83 -0.95
C SER A 127 -12.28 -34.98 -0.68
N ALA A 128 -13.01 -33.86 -0.55
CA ALA A 128 -14.43 -33.87 -0.21
C ALA A 128 -15.38 -34.06 -1.41
N TYR A 129 -14.96 -33.67 -2.63
CA TYR A 129 -15.81 -33.73 -3.82
C TYR A 129 -15.20 -34.64 -4.88
N GLY A 130 -15.91 -35.73 -5.20
CA GLY A 130 -15.57 -36.60 -6.31
C GLY A 130 -15.42 -35.83 -7.62
N HIS A 131 -14.25 -35.97 -8.25
CA HIS A 131 -14.02 -35.91 -9.71
C HIS A 131 -14.48 -34.68 -10.54
N VAL A 132 -14.58 -33.48 -9.97
CA VAL A 132 -14.49 -32.26 -10.80
C VAL A 132 -13.47 -31.28 -10.22
N PRO A 133 -12.19 -31.34 -10.61
CA PRO A 133 -11.26 -30.27 -10.31
C PRO A 133 -11.67 -29.04 -11.12
N ARG A 134 -12.53 -28.18 -10.55
CA ARG A 134 -12.78 -26.84 -11.10
C ARG A 134 -11.52 -26.03 -10.85
N GLY A 135 -10.59 -26.09 -11.81
CA GLY A 135 -9.44 -25.20 -11.88
C GLY A 135 -9.88 -23.73 -11.92
N PRO A 136 -8.94 -22.78 -11.75
CA PRO A 136 -9.25 -21.36 -11.81
C PRO A 136 -9.97 -21.04 -13.13
N LEU A 137 -11.01 -20.20 -13.05
CA LEU A 137 -11.74 -19.77 -14.23
C LEU A 137 -10.78 -19.03 -15.17
N PRO A 138 -10.93 -19.20 -16.50
CA PRO A 138 -10.12 -18.44 -17.45
C PRO A 138 -10.34 -16.94 -17.24
N LEU A 139 -9.27 -16.14 -17.36
CA LEU A 139 -9.28 -14.69 -17.09
C LEU A 139 -10.45 -13.95 -17.74
N ARG A 140 -10.82 -14.31 -18.97
CA ARG A 140 -11.93 -13.70 -19.70
C ARG A 140 -13.27 -13.82 -18.96
N LYS A 141 -13.51 -14.92 -18.24
CA LYS A 141 -14.74 -15.16 -17.48
C LYS A 141 -14.73 -14.49 -16.10
N LEU A 142 -13.55 -14.05 -15.63
CA LEU A 142 -13.39 -13.33 -14.35
C LEU A 142 -13.65 -11.82 -14.48
N TYR A 143 -13.77 -11.28 -15.70
CA TYR A 143 -14.17 -9.90 -15.94
C TYR A 143 -15.67 -9.71 -15.72
N THR A 144 -16.13 -10.00 -14.51
CA THR A 144 -17.50 -9.74 -14.06
C THR A 144 -17.61 -8.32 -13.50
N PHE A 145 -18.82 -7.78 -13.44
CA PHE A 145 -19.06 -6.46 -12.86
C PHE A 145 -18.51 -6.34 -11.42
N PRO A 146 -18.74 -7.31 -10.50
CA PRO A 146 -18.16 -7.30 -9.16
C PRO A 146 -16.62 -7.21 -9.14
N VAL A 147 -15.94 -7.95 -10.01
CA VAL A 147 -14.47 -7.95 -10.08
C VAL A 147 -13.96 -6.62 -10.62
N ILE A 148 -14.52 -6.15 -11.74
CA ILE A 148 -14.08 -4.91 -12.38
C ILE A 148 -14.26 -3.73 -11.42
N ILE A 149 -15.42 -3.58 -10.79
CA ILE A 149 -15.65 -2.42 -9.91
C ILE A 149 -14.76 -2.44 -8.66
N SER A 150 -14.50 -3.63 -8.10
CA SER A 150 -13.64 -3.78 -6.93
C SER A 150 -12.17 -3.50 -7.28
N VAL A 151 -11.70 -4.00 -8.42
CA VAL A 151 -10.34 -3.76 -8.93
C VAL A 151 -10.14 -2.29 -9.32
N SER A 152 -11.10 -1.67 -10.01
CA SER A 152 -11.00 -0.26 -10.42
C SER A 152 -10.94 0.68 -9.22
N ASN A 153 -11.74 0.44 -8.18
CA ASN A 153 -11.65 1.22 -6.93
C ASN A 153 -10.28 1.03 -6.25
N TYR A 154 -9.74 -0.18 -6.25
CA TYR A 154 -8.41 -0.44 -5.70
C TYR A 154 -7.31 0.31 -6.46
N VAL A 155 -7.39 0.32 -7.79
CA VAL A 155 -6.47 1.06 -8.66
C VAL A 155 -6.55 2.57 -8.41
N ALA A 156 -7.75 3.12 -8.25
CA ALA A 156 -7.96 4.54 -7.97
C ALA A 156 -7.38 4.94 -6.60
N ILE A 157 -7.62 4.14 -5.56
CA ILE A 157 -7.05 4.36 -4.22
C ILE A 157 -5.52 4.31 -4.28
N ALA A 158 -4.95 3.28 -4.92
CA ALA A 158 -3.51 3.14 -5.06
C ALA A 158 -2.87 4.31 -5.83
N PHE A 159 -3.57 4.84 -6.84
CA PHE A 159 -3.13 5.99 -7.62
C PHE A 159 -3.06 7.26 -6.77
N LEU A 160 -4.17 7.61 -6.10
CA LEU A 160 -4.29 8.82 -5.31
C LEU A 160 -3.30 8.81 -4.14
N HIS A 161 -3.16 7.66 -3.48
CA HIS A 161 -2.23 7.47 -2.36
C HIS A 161 -0.78 7.69 -2.77
N THR A 162 -0.31 7.01 -3.81
CA THR A 162 1.10 7.14 -4.25
C THR A 162 1.41 8.52 -4.80
N THR A 163 0.45 9.15 -5.47
CA THR A 163 0.56 10.53 -5.92
C THR A 163 0.67 11.48 -4.75
N PHE A 164 -0.20 11.37 -3.75
CA PHE A 164 -0.15 12.20 -2.55
C PHE A 164 1.19 12.05 -1.82
N GLY A 165 1.65 10.81 -1.62
CA GLY A 165 2.93 10.52 -0.98
C GLY A 165 4.15 11.08 -1.74
N ALA A 166 4.04 11.27 -3.06
CA ALA A 166 5.07 11.96 -3.85
C ALA A 166 4.96 13.48 -3.76
N LEU A 167 3.74 14.03 -3.74
CA LEU A 167 3.48 15.47 -3.70
C LEU A 167 3.78 16.09 -2.34
N LEU A 168 3.47 15.41 -1.24
CA LEU A 168 3.66 15.95 0.10
C LEU A 168 5.10 16.45 0.35
N PRO A 169 6.15 15.62 0.27
CA PRO A 169 7.52 16.08 0.49
C PRO A 169 7.97 17.10 -0.55
N LEU A 170 7.53 16.95 -1.81
CA LEU A 170 7.86 17.88 -2.90
C LEU A 170 7.30 19.29 -2.62
N PHE A 171 6.05 19.37 -2.16
CA PHE A 171 5.39 20.61 -1.79
C PHE A 171 6.04 21.27 -0.57
N LEU A 172 6.34 20.48 0.47
CA LEU A 172 6.99 21.00 1.68
C LEU A 172 8.38 21.58 1.37
N ALA A 173 9.13 20.97 0.44
CA ALA A 173 10.47 21.41 0.05
C ALA A 173 10.51 22.58 -0.95
N THR A 174 9.53 22.68 -1.85
CA THR A 174 9.52 23.71 -2.91
C THR A 174 9.33 25.10 -2.32
N SER A 175 9.96 26.14 -2.89
CA SER A 175 9.84 27.52 -2.40
C SER A 175 8.42 28.08 -2.52
N ILE A 176 8.10 29.08 -1.69
CA ILE A 176 6.77 29.71 -1.62
C ILE A 176 6.38 30.33 -2.97
N GLU A 177 7.33 30.97 -3.67
CA GLU A 177 7.12 31.63 -4.97
C GLU A 177 6.69 30.68 -6.09
N VAL A 178 7.10 29.41 -6.00
CA VAL A 178 6.86 28.38 -7.02
C VAL A 178 5.63 27.53 -6.67
N GLY A 179 5.03 27.74 -5.49
CA GLY A 179 3.82 27.04 -5.04
C GLY A 179 4.03 26.02 -3.91
N GLY A 180 5.15 26.05 -3.18
CA GLY A 180 5.43 25.20 -2.02
C GLY A 180 5.47 25.94 -0.67
N LEU A 181 6.10 25.36 0.35
CA LEU A 181 6.27 25.99 1.68
C LEU A 181 7.72 26.40 2.02
N GLY A 182 8.71 25.90 1.27
CA GLY A 182 10.12 26.25 1.47
C GLY A 182 10.70 25.80 2.82
N LEU A 183 10.19 24.69 3.38
CA LEU A 183 10.64 24.19 4.68
C LEU A 183 12.04 23.58 4.61
N LEU A 184 12.77 23.67 5.73
CA LEU A 184 14.08 23.06 5.86
C LEU A 184 13.99 21.53 5.84
N PRO A 185 14.98 20.81 5.29
CA PRO A 185 14.98 19.34 5.26
C PRO A 185 14.79 18.69 6.63
N SER A 186 15.28 19.31 7.71
CA SER A 186 15.08 18.85 9.08
C SER A 186 13.62 18.93 9.54
N GLN A 187 12.91 20.01 9.17
CA GLN A 187 11.49 20.19 9.47
C GLN A 187 10.64 19.19 8.69
N ILE A 188 10.95 18.97 7.42
CA ILE A 188 10.30 17.96 6.57
C ILE A 188 10.48 16.58 7.20
N GLY A 189 11.70 16.24 7.63
CA GLY A 189 11.97 14.97 8.32
C GLY A 189 11.12 14.77 9.58
N VAL A 190 10.96 15.81 10.41
CA VAL A 190 10.12 15.75 11.62
C VAL A 190 8.64 15.59 11.25
N ILE A 191 8.14 16.34 10.26
CA ILE A 191 6.75 16.24 9.77
C ILE A 191 6.44 14.81 9.31
N LEU A 192 7.30 14.24 8.46
CA LEU A 192 7.10 12.88 7.93
C LEU A 192 7.24 11.81 9.02
N ALA A 193 8.11 12.01 10.02
CA ALA A 193 8.23 11.10 11.15
C ALA A 193 6.99 11.13 12.06
N LEU A 194 6.46 12.33 12.34
CA LEU A 194 5.22 12.49 13.10
C LEU A 194 4.03 11.90 12.35
N ASP A 195 3.95 12.10 11.04
CA ASP A 195 2.94 11.49 10.19
C ASP A 195 2.91 9.96 10.33
N GLY A 196 4.06 9.30 10.20
CA GLY A 196 4.17 7.85 10.38
C GLY A 196 3.79 7.38 11.80
N ALA A 197 4.20 8.12 12.84
CA ALA A 197 3.88 7.78 14.22
C ALA A 197 2.39 7.93 14.55
N VAL A 198 1.77 9.05 14.14
CA VAL A 198 0.34 9.31 14.34
C VAL A 198 -0.48 8.26 13.60
N THR A 199 -0.13 8.00 12.33
CA THR A 199 -0.77 6.96 11.51
C THR A 199 -0.73 5.59 12.19
N GLY A 200 0.43 5.16 12.71
CA GLY A 200 0.58 3.87 13.40
C GLY A 200 -0.30 3.74 14.65
N ILE A 201 -0.40 4.81 15.45
CA ILE A 201 -1.25 4.84 16.65
C ILE A 201 -2.73 4.76 16.27
N PHE A 202 -3.17 5.57 15.31
CA PHE A 202 -4.56 5.59 14.83
C PHE A 202 -5.00 4.21 14.34
N GLN A 203 -4.11 3.48 13.66
CA GLN A 203 -4.37 2.15 13.13
C GLN A 203 -4.59 1.09 14.21
N ILE A 204 -3.84 1.12 15.31
CA ILE A 204 -3.97 0.09 16.36
C ILE A 204 -5.28 0.27 17.14
N PHE A 205 -5.68 1.52 17.42
CA PHE A 205 -6.78 1.80 18.34
C PHE A 205 -8.12 2.10 17.66
N MET A 206 -8.14 2.85 16.55
CA MET A 206 -9.40 3.33 15.96
C MET A 206 -9.98 2.40 14.89
N PHE A 207 -9.14 1.57 14.24
CA PHE A 207 -9.55 0.73 13.11
C PHE A 207 -10.70 -0.25 13.43
N PRO A 208 -10.61 -1.12 14.47
CA PRO A 208 -11.66 -2.11 14.73
C PRO A 208 -12.99 -1.45 15.04
N THR A 209 -12.94 -0.27 15.65
CA THR A 209 -14.10 0.53 16.01
C THR A 209 -14.76 1.12 14.77
N LEU A 210 -13.98 1.70 13.86
CA LEU A 210 -14.51 2.35 12.65
C LEU A 210 -15.21 1.35 11.72
N VAL A 211 -14.61 0.17 11.46
CA VAL A 211 -15.23 -0.86 10.61
C VAL A 211 -16.53 -1.36 11.20
N ARG A 212 -16.52 -1.69 12.50
CA ARG A 212 -17.70 -2.24 13.18
C ARG A 212 -18.85 -1.24 13.21
N GLN A 213 -18.57 0.06 13.31
CA GLN A 213 -19.60 1.09 13.41
C GLN A 213 -20.11 1.57 12.04
N PHE A 214 -19.22 1.78 11.06
CA PHE A 214 -19.59 2.43 9.80
C PHE A 214 -19.83 1.44 8.66
N GLY A 215 -19.30 0.22 8.73
CA GLY A 215 -19.32 -0.74 7.64
C GLY A 215 -18.32 -0.40 6.54
N GLU A 216 -18.05 -1.36 5.65
CA GLU A 216 -16.85 -1.35 4.81
C GLU A 216 -16.98 -0.40 3.62
N ARG A 217 -18.18 -0.29 3.03
CA ARG A 217 -18.45 0.72 2.00
C ARG A 217 -18.23 2.13 2.51
N ARG A 218 -18.75 2.46 3.70
CA ARG A 218 -18.65 3.81 4.24
C ARG A 218 -17.21 4.16 4.57
N VAL A 219 -16.44 3.21 5.10
CA VAL A 219 -15.00 3.38 5.29
C VAL A 219 -14.31 3.70 3.96
N VAL A 220 -14.53 2.91 2.90
CA VAL A 220 -13.94 3.19 1.58
C VAL A 220 -14.33 4.57 1.05
N MET A 221 -15.59 4.96 1.20
CA MET A 221 -16.09 6.29 0.80
C MET A 221 -15.48 7.44 1.61
N ILE A 222 -15.37 7.30 2.94
CA ILE A 222 -14.75 8.30 3.82
C ILE A 222 -13.28 8.47 3.46
N GLY A 223 -12.57 7.37 3.19
CA GLY A 223 -11.21 7.40 2.70
C GLY A 223 -11.14 8.22 1.40
N LEU A 224 -11.82 7.80 0.35
CA LEU A 224 -11.78 8.54 -0.93
C LEU A 224 -12.21 10.02 -0.81
N ALA A 225 -13.17 10.32 0.06
CA ALA A 225 -13.60 11.69 0.30
C ALA A 225 -12.54 12.53 1.02
N ALA A 226 -11.69 11.95 1.86
CA ALA A 226 -10.64 12.67 2.58
C ALA A 226 -9.48 13.12 1.67
N PHE A 227 -9.28 12.50 0.50
CA PHE A 227 -8.33 13.02 -0.50
C PHE A 227 -8.73 14.41 -1.01
N LEU A 228 -10.02 14.75 -1.02
CA LEU A 228 -10.50 16.06 -1.46
C LEU A 228 -9.94 17.20 -0.57
N PRO A 229 -10.20 17.25 0.75
CA PRO A 229 -9.59 18.28 1.59
C PRO A 229 -8.07 18.19 1.60
N MET A 230 -7.45 17.00 1.52
CA MET A 230 -5.99 16.89 1.48
C MET A 230 -5.37 17.61 0.27
N PHE A 231 -5.90 17.40 -0.94
CA PHE A 231 -5.40 18.12 -2.13
C PHE A 231 -5.80 19.59 -2.13
N ALA A 232 -6.94 19.96 -1.53
CA ALA A 232 -7.36 21.36 -1.41
C ALA A 232 -6.54 22.14 -0.37
N LEU A 233 -5.98 21.48 0.65
CA LEU A 233 -5.15 22.11 1.66
C LEU A 233 -3.80 22.59 1.11
N PHE A 234 -3.24 21.96 0.09
CA PHE A 234 -1.97 22.39 -0.52
C PHE A 234 -2.00 23.85 -1.02
N PRO A 235 -2.90 24.25 -1.95
CA PRO A 235 -2.97 25.63 -2.40
C PRO A 235 -3.33 26.58 -1.26
N LEU A 236 -4.21 26.18 -0.34
CA LEU A 236 -4.59 27.00 0.82
C LEU A 236 -3.38 27.32 1.71
N MET A 237 -2.54 26.33 2.01
CA MET A 237 -1.33 26.52 2.81
C MET A 237 -0.33 27.44 2.11
N ASN A 238 -0.14 27.31 0.80
CA ASN A 238 0.76 28.19 0.04
C ASN A 238 0.24 29.64 -0.01
N MET A 239 -1.07 29.85 -0.20
CA MET A 239 -1.68 31.18 -0.16
C MET A 239 -1.51 31.87 1.20
N ILE A 240 -1.64 31.12 2.30
CA ILE A 240 -1.43 31.64 3.66
C ILE A 240 0.05 31.89 3.92
N ALA A 241 0.94 31.09 3.35
CA ALA A 241 2.39 31.27 3.46
C ALA A 241 2.91 32.57 2.82
N ALA A 242 2.14 33.17 1.91
CA ALA A 242 2.43 34.51 1.39
C ALA A 242 2.32 35.63 2.45
N TRP A 243 1.68 35.35 3.60
CA TRP A 243 1.46 36.30 4.69
C TRP A 243 2.26 35.86 5.95
N PRO A 244 3.44 36.46 6.22
CA PRO A 244 4.33 36.03 7.30
C PRO A 244 3.70 36.04 8.69
N GLU A 245 2.69 36.90 8.91
CA GLU A 245 1.96 37.04 10.17
C GLU A 245 1.18 35.77 10.57
N TRP A 246 0.88 34.89 9.62
CA TRP A 246 0.04 33.71 9.82
C TRP A 246 0.82 32.41 9.94
N ASN A 247 2.12 32.46 10.25
CA ASN A 247 2.98 31.28 10.33
C ASN A 247 2.42 30.18 11.28
N SER A 248 1.85 30.57 12.43
CA SER A 248 1.20 29.62 13.35
C SER A 248 0.04 28.85 12.72
N LEU A 249 -0.70 29.46 11.79
CA LEU A 249 -1.82 28.82 11.10
C LEU A 249 -1.32 27.74 10.11
N ILE A 250 -0.16 27.94 9.48
CA ILE A 250 0.45 26.95 8.58
C ILE A 250 0.74 25.64 9.33
N TRP A 251 1.30 25.73 10.53
CA TRP A 251 1.57 24.54 11.36
C TRP A 251 0.28 23.82 11.79
N ILE A 252 -0.79 24.56 12.07
CA ILE A 252 -2.12 23.98 12.34
C ILE A 252 -2.66 23.28 11.09
N LEU A 253 -2.49 23.86 9.90
CA LEU A 253 -2.92 23.25 8.64
C LEU A 253 -2.08 22.02 8.29
N ILE A 254 -0.77 22.03 8.57
CA ILE A 254 0.09 20.84 8.45
C ILE A 254 -0.38 19.76 9.44
N ALA A 255 -0.66 20.11 10.69
CA ALA A 255 -1.17 19.15 11.68
C ALA A 255 -2.55 18.59 11.27
N CYS A 256 -3.43 19.42 10.69
CA CYS A 256 -4.70 19.00 10.13
C CYS A 256 -4.50 18.08 8.92
N LEU A 257 -3.55 18.41 8.04
CA LEU A 257 -3.16 17.56 6.91
C LEU A 257 -2.66 16.21 7.41
N ILE A 258 -1.77 16.17 8.41
CA ILE A 258 -1.28 14.93 9.04
C ILE A 258 -2.42 14.18 9.73
N ALA A 259 -3.40 14.85 10.32
CA ALA A 259 -4.54 14.17 10.93
C ALA A 259 -5.48 13.56 9.88
N LEU A 260 -5.72 14.27 8.77
CA LEU A 260 -6.45 13.76 7.61
C LEU A 260 -5.67 12.64 6.91
N ASP A 261 -4.36 12.78 6.85
CA ASP A 261 -3.46 11.77 6.34
C ASP A 261 -3.46 10.58 7.29
N ALA A 262 -3.42 10.72 8.61
CA ALA A 262 -3.56 9.59 9.53
C ALA A 262 -4.94 8.90 9.43
N LEU A 263 -5.99 9.65 9.04
CA LEU A 263 -7.28 9.07 8.65
C LEU A 263 -7.17 8.29 7.34
N MET A 264 -6.29 8.66 6.40
CA MET A 264 -6.19 8.17 5.02
C MET A 264 -5.02 7.24 4.70
N ASN A 265 -3.89 7.38 5.40
CA ASN A 265 -2.54 7.08 4.94
C ASN A 265 -2.12 5.75 5.52
N PRO A 266 -1.86 4.80 4.63
CA PRO A 266 -1.01 3.67 4.93
C PRO A 266 0.34 3.79 4.19
N SER A 267 1.14 4.82 4.46
CA SER A 267 2.58 4.83 4.15
C SER A 267 3.26 3.80 5.06
N TYR A 268 4.14 2.88 4.67
CA TYR A 268 4.61 2.37 3.40
C TYR A 268 4.89 0.85 3.57
N GLY A 269 3.93 0.00 3.93
CA GLY A 269 2.53 0.19 4.17
C GLY A 269 1.88 -0.70 5.23
N ALA A 270 1.31 -0.01 6.19
CA ALA A 270 0.05 -0.39 6.80
C ALA A 270 -1.14 -0.45 5.79
N SER A 271 -0.93 -0.92 4.54
CA SER A 271 -1.86 -0.88 3.40
C SER A 271 -2.96 -1.93 3.53
N MET A 272 -3.72 -1.87 4.62
CA MET A 272 -4.73 -2.88 4.88
C MET A 272 -5.97 -2.41 5.61
N PHE A 273 -6.13 -1.10 5.84
CA PHE A 273 -7.42 -0.59 6.31
C PHE A 273 -8.38 -0.35 5.12
N TYR A 274 -8.19 0.71 4.34
CA TYR A 274 -8.97 0.97 3.12
C TYR A 274 -8.70 -0.06 2.03
N ASP A 275 -7.41 -0.39 1.86
CA ASP A 275 -6.93 -1.49 1.02
C ASP A 275 -7.51 -2.83 1.50
N GLY A 276 -7.74 -3.04 2.80
CA GLY A 276 -8.33 -4.28 3.33
C GLY A 276 -9.83 -4.37 3.09
N CYS A 277 -10.56 -3.26 3.27
CA CYS A 277 -11.97 -3.18 2.93
C CYS A 277 -12.17 -3.42 1.44
N ILE A 278 -11.46 -2.69 0.56
CA ILE A 278 -11.57 -2.91 -0.90
C ILE A 278 -11.05 -4.29 -1.31
N PHE A 279 -10.02 -4.80 -0.63
CA PHE A 279 -9.53 -6.16 -0.87
C PHE A 279 -10.55 -7.23 -0.49
N MET A 280 -11.34 -7.00 0.56
CA MET A 280 -12.43 -7.88 0.91
C MET A 280 -13.50 -7.90 -0.21
N TYR A 281 -13.82 -6.75 -0.83
CA TYR A 281 -14.62 -6.72 -2.05
C TYR A 281 -13.96 -7.52 -3.19
N ILE A 282 -12.65 -7.38 -3.41
CA ILE A 282 -11.92 -8.14 -4.43
C ILE A 282 -12.01 -9.66 -4.17
N THR A 283 -11.78 -10.09 -2.93
CA THR A 283 -11.75 -11.52 -2.56
C THR A 283 -13.11 -12.18 -2.65
N THR A 284 -14.15 -11.44 -2.28
CA THR A 284 -15.54 -11.93 -2.33
C THR A 284 -16.18 -11.79 -3.70
N SER A 285 -15.62 -10.95 -4.57
CA SER A 285 -16.09 -10.82 -5.96
C SER A 285 -15.77 -12.04 -6.84
N ALA A 286 -14.95 -12.97 -6.35
CA ALA A 286 -14.47 -14.13 -7.08
C ALA A 286 -14.77 -15.45 -6.34
N PRO A 287 -15.11 -16.53 -7.07
CA PRO A 287 -15.21 -17.87 -6.49
C PRO A 287 -13.91 -18.31 -5.82
N LYS A 288 -14.00 -19.14 -4.76
CA LYS A 288 -12.84 -19.58 -3.96
C LYS A 288 -11.67 -20.07 -4.82
N CYS A 289 -11.95 -20.91 -5.82
CA CYS A 289 -10.94 -21.46 -6.74
C CYS A 289 -10.22 -20.42 -7.63
N SER A 290 -10.75 -19.20 -7.77
CA SER A 290 -10.20 -18.14 -8.63
C SER A 290 -9.74 -16.89 -7.86
N ARG A 291 -9.83 -16.89 -6.52
CA ARG A 291 -9.42 -15.77 -5.66
C ARG A 291 -7.97 -15.37 -5.90
N GLY A 292 -7.06 -16.34 -6.00
CA GLY A 292 -5.65 -16.09 -6.30
C GLY A 292 -5.44 -15.33 -7.62
N THR A 293 -6.18 -15.70 -8.67
CA THR A 293 -6.11 -15.06 -9.99
C THR A 293 -6.64 -13.63 -9.94
N VAL A 294 -7.79 -13.40 -9.30
CA VAL A 294 -8.39 -12.06 -9.16
C VAL A 294 -7.53 -11.15 -8.29
N ASN A 295 -6.95 -11.68 -7.20
CA ASN A 295 -6.03 -10.94 -6.35
C ASN A 295 -4.73 -10.59 -7.07
N GLY A 296 -4.22 -11.51 -7.91
CA GLY A 296 -3.10 -11.24 -8.81
C GLY A 296 -3.41 -10.10 -9.78
N LEU A 297 -4.55 -10.16 -10.48
CA LEU A 297 -5.01 -9.12 -11.40
C LEU A 297 -5.14 -7.76 -10.70
N ALA A 298 -5.75 -7.73 -9.51
CA ALA A 298 -5.91 -6.53 -8.71
C ALA A 298 -4.56 -5.91 -8.33
N GLN A 299 -3.63 -6.74 -7.85
CA GLN A 299 -2.31 -6.28 -7.44
C GLN A 299 -1.44 -5.82 -8.60
N THR A 300 -1.45 -6.52 -9.73
CA THR A 300 -0.74 -6.06 -10.93
C THR A 300 -1.28 -4.72 -11.40
N SER A 301 -2.61 -4.56 -11.47
CA SER A 301 -3.26 -3.31 -11.88
C SER A 301 -2.92 -2.15 -10.94
N ALA A 302 -2.97 -2.39 -9.62
CA ALA A 302 -2.58 -1.40 -8.64
C ALA A 302 -1.09 -1.06 -8.71
N SER A 303 -0.20 -2.04 -8.91
CA SER A 303 1.24 -1.80 -9.05
C SER A 303 1.58 -0.93 -10.27
N VAL A 304 0.89 -1.13 -11.39
CA VAL A 304 1.04 -0.24 -12.58
C VAL A 304 0.66 1.20 -12.21
N SER A 305 -0.47 1.37 -11.53
CA SER A 305 -0.92 2.67 -11.04
C SER A 305 0.09 3.34 -10.09
N ARG A 306 0.63 2.58 -9.13
CA ARG A 306 1.65 3.04 -8.18
C ARG A 306 2.97 3.42 -8.85
N ALA A 307 3.32 2.78 -9.96
CA ALA A 307 4.52 3.11 -10.74
C ALA A 307 4.34 4.44 -11.51
N ILE A 308 3.14 4.70 -12.04
CA ILE A 308 2.84 5.89 -12.85
C ILE A 308 2.56 7.12 -11.97
N GLY A 309 1.87 6.94 -10.83
CA GLY A 309 1.38 8.01 -9.96
C GLY A 309 2.44 9.06 -9.60
N PRO A 310 3.55 8.69 -8.94
CA PRO A 310 4.60 9.63 -8.54
C PRO A 310 5.22 10.40 -9.70
N ALA A 311 5.48 9.73 -10.82
CA ALA A 311 6.07 10.36 -12.00
C ALA A 311 5.11 11.38 -12.62
N LEU A 312 3.82 11.05 -12.72
CA LEU A 312 2.78 11.96 -13.19
C LEU A 312 2.64 13.15 -12.24
N ALA A 313 2.62 12.90 -10.93
CA ALA A 313 2.47 13.92 -9.90
C ALA A 313 3.59 14.97 -9.97
N ALA A 314 4.85 14.50 -9.99
CA ALA A 314 6.03 15.36 -10.07
C ALA A 314 6.07 16.14 -11.40
N SER A 315 5.73 15.49 -12.51
CA SER A 315 5.72 16.12 -13.84
C SER A 315 4.62 17.19 -13.93
N LEU A 316 3.41 16.90 -13.44
CA LEU A 316 2.31 17.86 -13.39
C LEU A 316 2.62 19.02 -12.45
N PHE A 317 3.25 18.77 -11.30
CA PHE A 317 3.69 19.83 -10.39
C PHE A 317 4.68 20.77 -11.09
N SER A 318 5.73 20.23 -11.71
CA SER A 318 6.73 21.01 -12.45
C SER A 318 6.12 21.78 -13.63
N PHE A 319 5.23 21.15 -14.39
CA PHE A 319 4.52 21.78 -15.50
C PHE A 319 3.59 22.91 -15.05
N SER A 320 2.80 22.66 -14.00
CA SER A 320 1.91 23.64 -13.37
C SER A 320 2.66 24.88 -12.91
N ALA A 321 3.79 24.67 -12.24
CA ALA A 321 4.65 25.73 -11.73
C ALA A 321 5.35 26.52 -12.86
N SER A 322 5.88 25.84 -13.88
CA SER A 322 6.66 26.48 -14.96
C SER A 322 5.82 27.40 -15.85
N TYR A 323 4.57 27.02 -16.13
CA TYR A 323 3.65 27.78 -16.98
C TYR A 323 2.68 28.65 -16.17
N ASN A 324 2.81 28.68 -14.83
CA ASN A 324 1.93 29.40 -13.92
C ASN A 324 0.42 29.14 -14.17
N LEU A 325 0.08 27.89 -14.51
CA LEU A 325 -1.30 27.51 -14.83
C LEU A 325 -2.14 27.41 -13.55
N LEU A 326 -3.28 28.12 -13.50
CA LEU A 326 -4.08 28.28 -12.28
C LEU A 326 -3.23 28.77 -11.08
N CYS A 327 -2.36 29.76 -11.30
CA CYS A 327 -1.42 30.27 -10.29
C CYS A 327 -0.46 29.19 -9.74
N GLY A 328 -0.10 28.19 -10.55
CA GLY A 328 0.73 27.06 -10.13
C GLY A 328 -0.04 25.91 -9.47
N TYR A 329 -1.36 26.03 -9.31
CA TYR A 329 -2.18 25.04 -8.59
C TYR A 329 -2.92 24.03 -9.49
N LEU A 330 -2.67 24.01 -10.81
CA LEU A 330 -3.30 23.06 -11.74
C LEU A 330 -3.13 21.61 -11.29
N VAL A 331 -1.96 21.25 -10.77
CA VAL A 331 -1.68 19.91 -10.24
C VAL A 331 -2.71 19.47 -9.20
N TYR A 332 -3.07 20.36 -8.27
CA TYR A 332 -4.03 20.06 -7.21
C TYR A 332 -5.46 19.98 -7.75
N ALA A 333 -5.83 20.84 -8.69
CA ALA A 333 -7.12 20.78 -9.37
C ALA A 333 -7.32 19.45 -10.13
N VAL A 334 -6.28 18.97 -10.81
CA VAL A 334 -6.29 17.68 -11.51
C VAL A 334 -6.50 16.53 -10.52
N PHE A 335 -5.76 16.49 -9.40
CA PHE A 335 -5.91 15.42 -8.43
C PHE A 335 -7.20 15.51 -7.61
N LEU A 336 -7.75 16.71 -7.40
CA LEU A 336 -9.12 16.90 -6.88
C LEU A 336 -10.15 16.28 -7.83
N ALA A 337 -10.02 16.48 -9.14
CA ALA A 337 -10.89 15.87 -10.13
C ALA A 337 -10.77 14.33 -10.13
N PHE A 338 -9.55 13.78 -10.04
CA PHE A 338 -9.35 12.33 -9.89
C PHE A 338 -9.97 11.79 -8.60
N ALA A 339 -9.83 12.48 -7.47
CA ALA A 339 -10.44 12.09 -6.20
C ALA A 339 -11.99 12.12 -6.28
N ALA A 340 -12.56 13.15 -6.90
CA ALA A 340 -14.00 13.23 -7.13
C ALA A 340 -14.52 12.09 -8.04
N LEU A 341 -13.79 11.79 -9.13
CA LEU A 341 -14.12 10.68 -10.02
C LEU A 341 -14.03 9.32 -9.30
N ALA A 342 -12.99 9.12 -8.47
CA ALA A 342 -12.84 7.92 -7.66
C ALA A 342 -13.97 7.78 -6.65
N LEU A 343 -14.47 8.88 -6.08
CA LEU A 343 -15.63 8.85 -5.18
C LEU A 343 -16.92 8.46 -5.92
N VAL A 344 -17.11 8.92 -7.17
CA VAL A 344 -18.23 8.49 -8.02
C VAL A 344 -18.13 7.00 -8.33
N LEU A 345 -16.93 6.49 -8.62
CA LEU A 345 -16.67 5.07 -8.83
C LEU A 345 -16.99 4.23 -7.58
N ALA A 346 -16.62 4.72 -6.38
CA ALA A 346 -16.88 4.02 -5.12
C ALA A 346 -18.36 3.95 -4.76
N ARG A 347 -19.19 4.86 -5.26
CA ARG A 347 -20.66 4.79 -5.07
C ARG A 347 -21.29 3.57 -5.72
N GLN A 348 -20.63 2.96 -6.70
CA GLN A 348 -21.09 1.76 -7.38
C GLN A 348 -20.82 0.48 -6.56
N LEU A 349 -20.02 0.55 -5.48
CA LEU A 349 -19.81 -0.59 -4.60
C LEU A 349 -21.09 -0.90 -3.81
N PRO A 350 -21.45 -2.19 -3.65
CA PRO A 350 -22.62 -2.57 -2.86
C PRO A 350 -22.43 -2.21 -1.38
N ALA A 351 -23.54 -1.93 -0.70
CA ALA A 351 -23.54 -1.49 0.70
C ALA A 351 -22.95 -2.54 1.65
N GLN A 352 -23.22 -3.80 1.35
CA GLN A 352 -22.56 -4.95 1.94
C GLN A 352 -21.56 -5.51 0.92
N VAL A 353 -20.53 -6.15 1.45
CA VAL A 353 -19.57 -6.93 0.67
C VAL A 353 -20.32 -7.96 -0.18
N TRP A 354 -19.79 -8.29 -1.36
CA TRP A 354 -20.38 -9.33 -2.21
C TRP A 354 -20.67 -10.59 -1.38
N ALA A 355 -21.91 -11.07 -1.45
CA ALA A 355 -22.28 -12.34 -0.83
C ALA A 355 -21.37 -13.41 -1.44
N GLU A 356 -20.81 -14.28 -0.60
CA GLU A 356 -20.23 -15.49 -1.15
C GLU A 356 -21.36 -16.25 -1.81
N GLU A 357 -21.25 -16.51 -3.11
CA GLU A 357 -22.06 -17.56 -3.73
C GLU A 357 -21.73 -18.83 -2.93
N VAL A 358 -22.63 -19.19 -2.02
CA VAL A 358 -22.71 -20.56 -1.54
C VAL A 358 -22.98 -21.33 -2.82
N ASP A 359 -22.08 -22.22 -3.22
CA ASP A 359 -22.33 -23.16 -4.31
C ASP A 359 -23.58 -23.98 -3.91
N GLU A 360 -24.79 -23.47 -4.17
CA GLU A 360 -26.08 -24.14 -3.89
C GLU A 360 -26.22 -25.43 -4.72
N GLY A 361 -25.36 -25.62 -5.73
CA GLY A 361 -25.15 -26.91 -6.39
C GLY A 361 -24.59 -28.01 -5.48
N CYS A 362 -24.28 -27.75 -4.21
CA CYS A 362 -23.85 -28.75 -3.24
C CYS A 362 -25.00 -29.41 -2.44
N MET A 363 -26.25 -28.96 -2.58
CA MET A 363 -27.40 -29.59 -1.87
C MET A 363 -28.42 -30.29 -2.76
N GLU A 364 -28.40 -30.09 -4.09
CA GLU A 364 -29.38 -30.69 -5.01
C GLU A 364 -28.88 -31.94 -5.74
N THR A 365 -28.25 -32.90 -5.06
CA THR A 365 -28.20 -34.30 -5.56
C THR A 365 -28.08 -35.30 -4.42
N THR A 366 -28.89 -35.19 -3.37
CA THR A 366 -29.12 -36.31 -2.45
C THR A 366 -30.58 -36.32 -1.99
N ALA A 367 -31.44 -36.94 -2.79
CA ALA A 367 -32.50 -37.88 -2.37
C ALA A 367 -33.60 -37.99 -3.45
N PRO A 368 -34.33 -39.12 -3.53
CA PRO A 368 -34.07 -40.45 -2.99
C PRO A 368 -33.48 -41.44 -4.00
#